data_AF-A0A7K1Z4S5-F1
#
_entry.id   AF-A0A7K1Z4S5-F1
#
_cell.length_a   1.000
_cell.length_b   1.000
_cell.length_c   1.000
_cell.angle_alpha   90.00
_cell.angle_beta   90.00
_cell.angle_gamma   90.00
#
_symmetry.space_group_name_H-M   'P 1'
#
loop_
_entity.id
_entity.type
_entity.pdbx_description
1 polymer ?
#
loop_
_entity_poly.entity_id
_entity_poly.type
_entity_poly.pdbx_seq_one_letter_code
_entity_poly.pdbx_strand_id
1 'polypeptide(L)'
;MVDLALRDDALRANFPALHQCVHGKPLVYLDSAASSLKPQCVVDCLAHYYAHEHSNVHRGVHYLSQRATDRYEAARKSVARFIGAESEKNIVFTRGTTEAINLVSSTYGRKYIRPGDEILTTVMEHHSNLVPWQLLAKERDAQLRVLDVSLAGTISVDAFVRHMNSRTRLIALGHVSNSLGTLNPVEDIVAEAHKRDIVVLLDGAQGLPHLPLNMQALDCDFYCASSHKAYGPTGVGFLYGKEELLEDLPPWHGGGDMIEEVHRTSSTWAEVPHKFEAGTPNIAGVIGMAAAIDYLEGIGMDVLRKKEEALIDYTQAELQTVSGLTIVGTASQKVGAVSFLLEGHHPYDVGHALDQAGIAVRTGHHCTMPLMKYFGISGTVRASLGAYNTKEDIDILVERLNEIVAGHSRKTLASSTADQIDSPSSTEESIEARKAALLEDLELFEDVDDRREYVIELGENLKAIDNSFKTEANRIHGCLAMVWLHSTVRDGRIYFEADSDALITRGMIALLVRLMDGQAPQTILQTDLFALVNDIGLPSLITARRKNGLNRMIERIQKEAFLAKAL
;
A
#
# COMPACT_ATOMS: atom_id res chain seq x y z
N MET A 1 -27.31 23.47 -12.25
CA MET A 1 -25.99 23.02 -12.75
C MET A 1 -25.27 22.13 -11.73
N VAL A 2 -25.13 22.54 -10.46
CA VAL A 2 -24.52 21.71 -9.39
C VAL A 2 -25.19 20.32 -9.26
N ASP A 3 -26.51 20.26 -9.38
CA ASP A 3 -27.29 19.01 -9.23
C ASP A 3 -27.17 18.02 -10.41
N LEU A 4 -26.71 18.49 -11.58
CA LEU A 4 -26.40 17.62 -12.74
C LEU A 4 -24.95 17.11 -12.68
N ALA A 5 -24.03 17.90 -12.10
CA ALA A 5 -22.61 17.55 -11.94
C ALA A 5 -22.37 16.46 -10.89
N LEU A 6 -23.35 16.18 -10.03
CA LEU A 6 -23.28 15.15 -8.99
C LEU A 6 -23.95 13.83 -9.35
N ARG A 7 -24.58 13.73 -10.52
CA ARG A 7 -25.09 12.45 -11.00
C ARG A 7 -23.90 11.52 -11.21
N ASP A 8 -23.96 10.34 -10.60
CA ASP A 8 -22.92 9.34 -10.69
C ASP A 8 -22.52 9.05 -12.14
N ASP A 9 -23.50 8.95 -13.05
CA ASP A 9 -23.26 8.76 -14.49
C ASP A 9 -22.44 9.88 -15.12
N ALA A 10 -22.69 11.14 -14.71
CA ALA A 10 -21.98 12.31 -15.25
C ALA A 10 -20.52 12.35 -14.78
N LEU A 11 -20.26 11.99 -13.52
CA LEU A 11 -18.89 11.90 -13.00
C LEU A 11 -18.14 10.71 -13.63
N ARG A 12 -18.77 9.53 -13.70
CA ARG A 12 -18.18 8.32 -14.31
C ARG A 12 -17.85 8.50 -15.78
N ALA A 13 -18.66 9.24 -16.53
CA ALA A 13 -18.41 9.53 -17.94
C ALA A 13 -17.06 10.26 -18.16
N ASN A 14 -16.56 11.00 -17.16
CA ASN A 14 -15.28 11.69 -17.26
C ASN A 14 -14.08 10.73 -17.19
N PHE A 15 -14.24 9.50 -16.71
CA PHE A 15 -13.13 8.56 -16.49
C PHE A 15 -13.12 7.46 -17.54
N PRO A 16 -12.38 7.61 -18.66
CA PRO A 16 -12.37 6.64 -19.76
C PRO A 16 -11.97 5.22 -19.30
N ALA A 17 -11.08 5.12 -18.31
CA ALA A 17 -10.60 3.85 -17.78
C ALA A 17 -11.68 3.02 -17.07
N LEU A 18 -12.82 3.58 -16.66
CA LEU A 18 -13.91 2.79 -16.07
C LEU A 18 -14.68 1.98 -17.12
N HIS A 19 -14.67 2.42 -18.38
CA HIS A 19 -15.48 1.85 -19.46
C HIS A 19 -14.76 0.68 -20.17
N GLN A 20 -14.11 -0.17 -19.39
CA GLN A 20 -13.41 -1.36 -19.87
C GLN A 20 -13.96 -2.63 -19.21
N CYS A 21 -13.73 -3.78 -19.86
CA CYS A 21 -14.02 -5.09 -19.29
C CYS A 21 -12.72 -5.73 -18.78
N VAL A 22 -12.77 -6.32 -17.59
CA VAL A 22 -11.71 -7.12 -16.98
C VAL A 22 -12.25 -8.53 -16.77
N HIS A 23 -11.56 -9.54 -17.30
CA HIS A 23 -12.02 -10.94 -17.30
C HIS A 23 -13.46 -11.12 -17.82
N GLY A 24 -13.81 -10.35 -18.87
CA GLY A 24 -15.15 -10.38 -19.47
C GLY A 24 -16.25 -9.69 -18.67
N LYS A 25 -15.93 -9.03 -17.54
CA LYS A 25 -16.89 -8.33 -16.67
C LYS A 25 -16.61 -6.82 -16.63
N PRO A 26 -17.62 -5.96 -16.42
CA PRO A 26 -17.40 -4.52 -16.24
C PRO A 26 -16.46 -4.24 -15.05
N LEU A 27 -15.56 -3.26 -15.21
CA LEU A 27 -14.64 -2.87 -14.15
C LEU A 27 -15.36 -2.16 -13.00
N VAL A 28 -15.22 -2.69 -11.78
CA VAL A 28 -15.53 -2.01 -10.52
C VAL A 28 -14.22 -1.64 -9.83
N TYR A 29 -13.81 -0.37 -9.94
CA TYR A 29 -12.50 0.08 -9.43
C TYR A 29 -12.59 0.63 -8.00
N LEU A 30 -12.08 -0.13 -7.03
CA LEU A 30 -12.08 0.19 -5.59
C LEU A 30 -10.64 0.19 -5.00
N ASP A 31 -9.62 0.60 -5.78
CA ASP A 31 -8.22 0.79 -5.30
C ASP A 31 -7.73 2.24 -5.43
N SER A 32 -8.63 3.21 -5.30
CA SER A 32 -8.33 4.64 -5.47
C SER A 32 -7.30 5.18 -4.45
N ALA A 33 -7.23 4.61 -3.25
CA ALA A 33 -6.23 5.00 -2.25
C ALA A 33 -4.80 4.54 -2.61
N ALA A 34 -4.62 3.59 -3.53
CA ALA A 34 -3.30 3.30 -4.11
C ALA A 34 -2.97 4.30 -5.22
N SER A 35 -3.89 4.47 -6.17
CA SER A 35 -3.86 5.51 -7.20
C SER A 35 -5.24 5.63 -7.81
N SER A 36 -5.78 6.85 -7.94
CA SER A 36 -7.09 7.03 -8.57
C SER A 36 -6.99 6.98 -10.09
N LEU A 37 -8.12 6.78 -10.78
CA LEU A 37 -8.22 6.93 -12.24
C LEU A 37 -8.18 8.40 -12.66
N LYS A 38 -7.97 8.68 -13.95
CA LYS A 38 -7.75 10.03 -14.47
C LYS A 38 -8.96 10.51 -15.26
N PRO A 39 -9.48 11.72 -15.03
CA PRO A 39 -10.53 12.27 -15.85
C PRO A 39 -9.96 12.65 -17.23
N GLN A 40 -10.82 12.65 -18.25
CA GLN A 40 -10.44 12.90 -19.64
C GLN A 40 -9.70 14.23 -19.81
N CYS A 41 -10.10 15.28 -19.06
CA CYS A 41 -9.43 16.58 -19.11
C CYS A 41 -7.93 16.52 -18.73
N VAL A 42 -7.53 15.62 -17.82
CA VAL A 42 -6.12 15.42 -17.46
C VAL A 42 -5.37 14.71 -18.59
N VAL A 43 -5.99 13.70 -19.20
CA VAL A 43 -5.43 12.96 -20.35
C VAL A 43 -5.22 13.90 -21.53
N ASP A 44 -6.24 14.69 -21.87
CA ASP A 44 -6.20 15.65 -22.96
C ASP A 44 -5.18 16.75 -22.70
N CYS A 45 -5.08 17.24 -21.46
CA CYS A 45 -4.10 18.23 -21.07
C CYS A 45 -2.66 17.76 -21.29
N LEU A 46 -2.34 16.52 -20.88
CA LEU A 46 -1.03 15.92 -21.07
C LEU A 46 -0.73 15.70 -22.57
N ALA A 47 -1.69 15.15 -23.32
CA ALA A 47 -1.55 14.94 -24.76
C ALA A 47 -1.33 16.25 -25.50
N HIS A 48 -2.11 17.29 -25.17
CA HIS A 48 -2.00 18.61 -25.77
C HIS A 48 -0.64 19.25 -25.51
N TYR A 49 -0.16 19.22 -24.26
CA TYR A 49 1.14 19.77 -23.88
C TYR A 49 2.26 19.17 -24.73
N TYR A 50 2.34 17.83 -24.81
CA TYR A 50 3.39 17.16 -25.57
C TYR A 50 3.27 17.39 -27.08
N ALA A 51 2.05 17.43 -27.62
CA ALA A 51 1.85 17.58 -29.05
C ALA A 51 2.05 19.02 -29.56
N HIS A 52 1.85 20.06 -28.72
CA HIS A 52 1.76 21.45 -29.20
C HIS A 52 2.61 22.45 -28.42
N GLU A 53 2.99 22.18 -27.18
CA GLU A 53 3.54 23.20 -26.27
C GLU A 53 4.88 22.85 -25.64
N HIS A 54 5.35 21.61 -25.83
CA HIS A 54 6.52 21.10 -25.14
C HIS A 54 7.75 21.98 -25.35
N SER A 55 8.34 22.41 -24.23
CA SER A 55 9.69 22.94 -24.14
C SER A 55 10.20 22.84 -22.70
N ASN A 56 11.46 23.21 -22.49
CA ASN A 56 11.98 23.41 -21.15
C ASN A 56 11.52 24.78 -20.60
N VAL A 57 11.52 24.93 -19.27
CA VAL A 57 10.97 26.10 -18.56
C VAL A 57 12.06 27.10 -18.11
N HIS A 58 11.62 28.27 -17.68
CA HIS A 58 12.37 29.38 -17.06
C HIS A 58 13.35 30.15 -17.97
N ARG A 59 14.38 29.48 -18.52
CA ARG A 59 15.53 30.17 -19.14
C ARG A 59 15.45 30.37 -20.66
N GLY A 60 14.38 29.92 -21.31
CA GLY A 60 14.23 30.06 -22.76
C GLY A 60 13.52 31.35 -23.17
N VAL A 61 14.10 32.08 -24.12
CA VAL A 61 13.53 33.33 -24.65
C VAL A 61 12.54 33.12 -25.79
N HIS A 62 12.38 31.89 -26.28
CA HIS A 62 11.50 31.57 -27.39
C HIS A 62 10.08 31.26 -26.93
N TYR A 63 9.11 31.41 -27.84
CA TYR A 63 7.67 31.33 -27.56
C TYR A 63 7.25 30.06 -26.79
N LEU A 64 7.68 28.87 -27.22
CA LEU A 64 7.32 27.61 -26.55
C LEU A 64 7.86 27.51 -25.12
N SER A 65 9.05 28.04 -24.84
CA SER A 65 9.61 28.01 -23.48
C SER A 65 8.87 28.97 -22.55
N GLN A 66 8.52 30.17 -23.03
CA GLN A 66 7.68 31.10 -22.27
C GLN A 66 6.32 30.49 -21.96
N ARG A 67 5.64 29.94 -22.97
CA ARG A 67 4.33 29.28 -22.79
C ARG A 67 4.39 28.10 -21.81
N ALA A 68 5.41 27.25 -21.89
CA ALA A 68 5.60 26.14 -20.95
C ALA A 68 5.85 26.65 -19.52
N THR A 69 6.64 27.73 -19.38
CA THR A 69 6.93 28.37 -18.09
C THR A 69 5.67 28.95 -17.46
N ASP A 70 4.89 29.70 -18.23
CA ASP A 70 3.63 30.29 -17.77
C ASP A 70 2.67 29.22 -17.26
N ARG A 71 2.53 28.10 -17.98
CA ARG A 71 1.68 26.99 -17.55
C ARG A 71 2.21 26.29 -16.30
N TYR A 72 3.52 26.11 -16.21
CA TYR A 72 4.16 25.48 -15.06
C TYR A 72 3.99 26.32 -13.78
N GLU A 73 4.21 27.64 -13.84
CA GLU A 73 4.02 28.52 -12.68
C GLU A 73 2.52 28.77 -12.39
N ALA A 74 1.66 28.78 -13.41
CA ALA A 74 0.20 28.79 -13.20
C ALA A 74 -0.28 27.53 -12.45
N ALA A 75 0.32 26.37 -12.71
CA ALA A 75 0.02 25.15 -11.95
C ALA A 75 0.37 25.30 -10.46
N ARG A 76 1.47 25.98 -10.14
CA ARG A 76 1.85 26.28 -8.74
C ARG A 76 0.82 27.15 -8.05
N LYS A 77 0.32 28.17 -8.74
CA LYS A 77 -0.78 29.02 -8.28
C LYS A 77 -2.07 28.23 -8.05
N SER A 78 -2.41 27.31 -8.94
CA SER A 78 -3.56 26.42 -8.75
C SER A 78 -3.40 25.54 -7.52
N VAL A 79 -2.22 24.96 -7.27
CA VAL A 79 -1.95 24.19 -6.04
C VAL A 79 -2.11 25.05 -4.80
N ALA A 80 -1.46 26.22 -4.76
CA ALA A 80 -1.52 27.13 -3.61
C ALA A 80 -2.97 27.53 -3.28
N ARG A 81 -3.74 27.92 -4.30
CA ARG A 81 -5.17 28.24 -4.18
C ARG A 81 -5.96 27.03 -3.66
N PHE A 82 -5.79 25.86 -4.26
CA PHE A 82 -6.58 24.67 -3.97
C PHE A 82 -6.45 24.21 -2.51
N ILE A 83 -5.26 24.35 -1.92
CA ILE A 83 -5.02 23.98 -0.52
C ILE A 83 -5.14 25.16 0.45
N GLY A 84 -5.49 26.36 -0.03
CA GLY A 84 -5.57 27.57 0.80
C GLY A 84 -4.23 28.02 1.40
N ALA A 85 -3.12 27.81 0.69
CA ALA A 85 -1.82 28.37 1.06
C ALA A 85 -1.80 29.89 0.87
N GLU A 86 -0.94 30.58 1.62
CA GLU A 86 -0.81 32.04 1.54
C GLU A 86 -0.22 32.49 0.19
N SER A 87 0.78 31.75 -0.31
CA SER A 87 1.55 32.10 -1.48
C SER A 87 1.95 30.87 -2.30
N GLU A 88 2.19 31.07 -3.60
CA GLU A 88 2.83 30.07 -4.45
C GLU A 88 4.26 29.71 -3.99
N LYS A 89 4.91 30.61 -3.25
CA LYS A 89 6.23 30.36 -2.63
C LYS A 89 6.22 29.25 -1.58
N ASN A 90 5.06 28.96 -0.99
CA ASN A 90 4.91 27.85 -0.06
C ASN A 90 4.97 26.48 -0.76
N ILE A 91 4.87 26.42 -2.09
CA ILE A 91 4.69 25.17 -2.84
C ILE A 91 5.98 24.77 -3.54
N VAL A 92 6.58 23.68 -3.11
CA VAL A 92 7.71 23.01 -3.77
C VAL A 92 7.21 21.76 -4.49
N PHE A 93 7.44 21.66 -5.79
CA PHE A 93 7.12 20.46 -6.55
C PHE A 93 8.12 19.34 -6.29
N THR A 94 7.58 18.13 -6.16
CA THR A 94 8.36 16.91 -5.95
C THR A 94 7.77 15.79 -6.80
N ARG A 95 8.37 14.60 -6.76
CA ARG A 95 7.86 13.39 -7.40
C ARG A 95 6.63 12.79 -6.68
N GLY A 96 6.32 13.25 -5.46
CA GLY A 96 5.22 12.77 -4.65
C GLY A 96 5.48 12.96 -3.15
N THR A 97 4.48 12.63 -2.31
CA THR A 97 4.54 12.71 -0.84
C THR A 97 5.83 12.14 -0.27
N THR A 98 6.28 10.96 -0.74
CA THR A 98 7.50 10.32 -0.24
C THR A 98 8.74 11.22 -0.41
N GLU A 99 8.87 11.88 -1.55
CA GLU A 99 10.01 12.75 -1.83
C GLU A 99 9.91 14.06 -1.03
N ALA A 100 8.71 14.62 -0.89
CA ALA A 100 8.42 15.76 -0.02
C ALA A 100 8.81 15.49 1.45
N ILE A 101 8.45 14.33 2.00
CA ILE A 101 8.84 13.96 3.38
C ILE A 101 10.35 13.78 3.50
N ASN A 102 11.00 13.17 2.50
CA ASN A 102 12.46 13.02 2.50
C ASN A 102 13.19 14.37 2.38
N LEU A 103 12.63 15.34 1.65
CA LEU A 103 13.13 16.71 1.61
C LEU A 103 13.14 17.29 3.01
N VAL A 104 12.02 17.25 3.72
CA VAL A 104 11.92 17.80 5.10
C VAL A 104 12.86 17.05 6.05
N SER A 105 12.88 15.72 6.02
CA SER A 105 13.82 14.93 6.84
C SER A 105 15.29 15.27 6.56
N SER A 106 15.67 15.43 5.29
CA SER A 106 17.04 15.70 4.87
C SER A 106 17.48 17.16 5.05
N THR A 107 16.54 18.09 5.22
CA THR A 107 16.82 19.52 5.38
C THR A 107 16.51 19.96 6.81
N TYR A 108 15.23 20.14 7.15
CA TYR A 108 14.78 20.50 8.49
C TYR A 108 15.30 19.51 9.54
N GLY A 109 15.09 18.22 9.29
CA GLY A 109 15.52 17.17 10.21
C GLY A 109 17.02 17.23 10.50
N ARG A 110 17.84 17.29 9.45
CA ARG A 110 19.30 17.41 9.58
C ARG A 110 19.77 18.73 10.19
N LYS A 111 19.06 19.84 9.93
CA LYS A 111 19.42 21.15 10.48
C LYS A 111 19.06 21.27 11.94
N TYR A 112 17.93 20.75 12.39
CA TYR A 112 17.35 21.07 13.70
C TYR A 112 17.34 19.92 14.71
N ILE A 113 17.25 18.67 14.28
CA ILE A 113 17.25 17.54 15.20
C ILE A 113 18.66 17.31 15.75
N ARG A 114 18.76 17.13 17.07
CA ARG A 114 20.01 16.88 17.80
C ARG A 114 19.97 15.54 18.53
N PRO A 115 21.13 15.03 19.00
CA PRO A 115 21.20 13.83 19.81
C PRO A 115 20.23 13.86 21.00
N GLY A 116 19.42 12.81 21.07
CA GLY A 116 18.38 12.54 22.06
C GLY A 116 17.12 13.41 21.96
N ASP A 117 16.97 14.24 20.92
CA ASP A 117 15.65 14.84 20.61
C ASP A 117 14.67 13.74 20.17
N GLU A 118 13.37 14.05 20.21
CA GLU A 118 12.30 13.12 19.88
C GLU A 118 11.53 13.56 18.63
N ILE A 119 11.28 12.59 17.74
CA ILE A 119 10.32 12.68 16.65
C ILE A 119 9.11 11.82 17.05
N LEU A 120 7.92 12.41 17.11
CA LEU A 120 6.69 11.70 17.46
C LEU A 120 5.85 11.36 16.23
N THR A 121 5.31 10.15 16.24
CA THR A 121 4.48 9.63 15.15
C THR A 121 3.57 8.51 15.66
N THR A 122 2.83 7.83 14.78
CA THR A 122 1.93 6.73 15.16
C THR A 122 2.23 5.42 14.44
N VAL A 123 1.74 4.30 14.97
CA VAL A 123 1.78 3.00 14.29
C VAL A 123 0.98 2.98 12.98
N MET A 124 0.09 3.96 12.78
CA MET A 124 -0.80 4.07 11.62
C MET A 124 -0.15 4.72 10.39
N GLU A 125 1.07 5.25 10.52
CA GLU A 125 1.74 5.91 9.41
C GLU A 125 2.03 4.97 8.24
N HIS A 126 1.86 5.52 7.04
CA HIS A 126 2.40 4.95 5.82
C HIS A 126 3.94 4.89 5.92
N HIS A 127 4.57 3.89 5.32
CA HIS A 127 6.02 3.71 5.36
C HIS A 127 6.80 4.96 4.91
N SER A 128 6.26 5.73 3.97
CA SER A 128 6.83 7.01 3.52
C SER A 128 6.89 8.08 4.61
N ASN A 129 6.00 8.05 5.61
CA ASN A 129 6.01 8.93 6.78
C ASN A 129 6.57 8.24 8.03
N LEU A 130 7.38 7.20 7.85
CA LEU A 130 8.04 6.48 8.94
C LEU A 130 9.53 6.25 8.67
N VAL A 131 9.85 5.65 7.53
CA VAL A 131 11.23 5.26 7.17
C VAL A 131 12.19 6.47 7.11
N PRO A 132 11.82 7.64 6.54
CA PRO A 132 12.71 8.80 6.55
C PRO A 132 13.09 9.25 7.96
N TRP A 133 12.17 9.12 8.93
CA TRP A 133 12.41 9.47 10.33
C TRP A 133 13.24 8.41 11.05
N GLN A 134 13.10 7.13 10.71
CA GLN A 134 13.98 6.08 11.21
C GLN A 134 15.44 6.31 10.79
N LEU A 135 15.64 6.65 9.51
CA LEU A 135 16.96 6.95 8.97
C LEU A 135 17.58 8.18 9.65
N LEU A 136 16.79 9.26 9.78
CA LEU A 136 17.23 10.48 10.46
C LEU A 136 17.54 10.26 11.94
N ALA A 137 16.65 9.57 12.66
CA ALA A 137 16.83 9.27 14.08
C ALA A 137 18.13 8.50 14.32
N LYS A 138 18.42 7.51 13.47
CA LYS A 138 19.68 6.77 13.50
C LYS A 138 20.89 7.63 13.14
N GLU A 139 20.78 8.52 12.14
CA GLU A 139 21.86 9.43 11.74
C GLU A 139 22.21 10.43 12.85
N ARG A 140 21.21 10.88 13.61
CA ARG A 140 21.31 12.00 14.56
C ARG A 140 21.33 11.62 16.02
N ASP A 141 21.40 10.32 16.32
CA ASP A 141 21.23 9.79 17.68
C ASP A 141 19.96 10.31 18.37
N ALA A 142 18.90 10.56 17.60
CA ALA A 142 17.60 10.99 18.08
C ALA A 142 16.66 9.80 18.29
N GLN A 143 15.56 10.02 18.99
CA GLN A 143 14.57 8.99 19.28
C GLN A 143 13.35 9.15 18.39
N LEU A 144 13.00 8.08 17.68
CA LEU A 144 11.69 7.98 17.01
C LEU A 144 10.71 7.31 17.97
N ARG A 145 9.69 8.05 18.40
CA ARG A 145 8.63 7.55 19.28
C ARG A 145 7.37 7.31 18.47
N VAL A 146 7.07 6.04 18.28
CA VAL A 146 5.89 5.56 17.55
C VAL A 146 4.82 5.22 18.57
N LEU A 147 3.72 5.97 18.56
CA LEU A 147 2.61 5.79 19.49
C LEU A 147 1.56 4.84 18.91
N ASP A 148 0.98 4.03 19.78
CA ASP A 148 -0.16 3.20 19.43
C ASP A 148 -1.43 4.06 19.25
N VAL A 149 -2.37 3.52 18.48
CA VAL A 149 -3.70 4.11 18.26
C VAL A 149 -4.75 3.25 18.96
N SER A 150 -5.98 3.72 19.11
CA SER A 150 -7.05 2.87 19.65
C SER A 150 -7.29 1.64 18.75
N LEU A 151 -7.95 0.59 19.26
CA LEU A 151 -8.38 -0.53 18.41
C LEU A 151 -9.42 -0.10 17.35
N ALA A 152 -10.12 1.01 17.57
CA ALA A 152 -10.95 1.64 16.56
C ALA A 152 -10.13 2.36 15.47
N GLY A 153 -8.81 2.46 15.63
CA GLY A 153 -7.92 3.12 14.69
C GLY A 153 -7.92 4.64 14.82
N THR A 154 -8.15 5.18 16.02
CA THR A 154 -8.22 6.63 16.30
C THR A 154 -7.09 7.10 17.21
N ILE A 155 -6.71 8.37 17.06
CA ILE A 155 -5.79 9.07 17.95
C ILE A 155 -6.61 9.84 19.01
N SER A 156 -6.29 9.65 20.29
CA SER A 156 -6.77 10.52 21.35
C SER A 156 -5.84 11.73 21.47
N VAL A 157 -6.36 12.94 21.25
CA VAL A 157 -5.58 14.19 21.37
C VAL A 157 -4.92 14.29 22.75
N ASP A 158 -5.69 14.13 23.82
CA ASP A 158 -5.16 14.20 25.19
C ASP A 158 -4.04 13.18 25.45
N ALA A 159 -4.21 11.94 24.98
CA ALA A 159 -3.18 10.91 25.14
C ALA A 159 -1.92 11.27 24.34
N PHE A 160 -2.10 11.74 23.10
CA PHE A 160 -1.00 12.14 22.22
C PHE A 160 -0.20 13.31 22.82
N VAL A 161 -0.89 14.33 23.33
CA VAL A 161 -0.30 15.52 23.95
C VAL A 161 0.54 15.17 25.18
N ARG A 162 0.16 14.15 25.97
CA ARG A 162 0.96 13.68 27.12
C ARG A 162 2.32 13.11 26.72
N HIS A 163 2.49 12.69 25.47
CA HIS A 163 3.79 12.22 24.97
C HIS A 163 4.70 13.37 24.50
N MET A 164 4.15 14.56 24.25
CA MET A 164 4.93 15.76 23.93
C MET A 164 5.70 16.22 25.16
N ASN A 165 7.00 16.45 25.01
CA ASN A 165 7.87 16.92 26.09
C ASN A 165 8.96 17.85 25.55
N SER A 166 9.85 18.32 26.42
CA SER A 166 10.91 19.28 26.07
C SER A 166 11.95 18.75 25.06
N ARG A 167 11.95 17.45 24.75
CA ARG A 167 12.80 16.81 23.73
C ARG A 167 12.06 16.65 22.40
N THR A 168 10.74 16.74 22.38
CA THR A 168 9.97 16.71 21.15
C THR A 168 10.35 17.89 20.26
N ARG A 169 10.72 17.61 19.01
CA ARG A 169 11.07 18.62 18.01
C ARG A 169 10.24 18.56 16.74
N LEU A 170 9.71 17.38 16.43
CA LEU A 170 8.92 17.16 15.24
C LEU A 170 7.81 16.15 15.52
N ILE A 171 6.62 16.43 15.02
CA ILE A 171 5.50 15.51 14.92
C ILE A 171 5.26 15.21 13.44
N ALA A 172 5.16 13.93 13.08
CA ALA A 172 4.87 13.48 11.73
C ALA A 172 3.63 12.58 11.75
N LEU A 173 2.53 13.02 11.12
CA LEU A 173 1.23 12.33 11.14
C LEU A 173 0.57 12.28 9.77
N GLY A 174 -0.13 11.21 9.47
CA GLY A 174 -1.09 11.19 8.37
C GLY A 174 -2.29 12.05 8.69
N HIS A 175 -2.73 12.90 7.76
CA HIS A 175 -4.04 13.57 7.89
C HIS A 175 -5.16 12.53 7.81
N VAL A 176 -5.04 11.59 6.87
CA VAL A 176 -5.96 10.47 6.69
C VAL A 176 -5.18 9.17 6.58
N SER A 177 -5.59 8.15 7.32
CA SER A 177 -5.00 6.81 7.23
C SER A 177 -5.31 6.14 5.89
N ASN A 178 -4.29 5.74 5.13
CA ASN A 178 -4.52 5.02 3.87
C ASN A 178 -5.08 3.60 4.08
N SER A 179 -4.86 3.01 5.26
CA SER A 179 -5.30 1.65 5.56
C SER A 179 -6.69 1.66 6.17
N LEU A 180 -6.93 2.55 7.14
CA LEU A 180 -8.17 2.55 7.90
C LEU A 180 -9.19 3.58 7.39
N GLY A 181 -8.78 4.55 6.59
CA GLY A 181 -9.62 5.69 6.22
C GLY A 181 -9.86 6.68 7.36
N THR A 182 -9.31 6.46 8.56
CA THR A 182 -9.48 7.36 9.71
C THR A 182 -9.04 8.77 9.36
N LEU A 183 -9.91 9.74 9.61
CA LEU A 183 -9.58 11.16 9.66
C LEU A 183 -9.00 11.48 11.05
N ASN A 184 -7.74 11.88 11.10
CA ASN A 184 -7.07 12.18 12.36
C ASN A 184 -7.39 13.63 12.83
N PRO A 185 -7.48 13.88 14.15
CA PRO A 185 -7.73 15.21 14.70
C PRO A 185 -6.45 16.07 14.66
N VAL A 186 -5.98 16.39 13.46
CA VAL A 186 -4.68 17.03 13.25
C VAL A 186 -4.68 18.49 13.67
N GLU A 187 -5.80 19.20 13.54
CA GLU A 187 -5.96 20.60 13.93
C GLU A 187 -5.67 20.80 15.43
N ASP A 188 -6.27 19.96 16.27
CA ASP A 188 -6.06 20.01 17.72
C ASP A 188 -4.62 19.66 18.10
N ILE A 189 -4.02 18.69 17.39
CA ILE A 189 -2.64 18.28 17.63
C ILE A 189 -1.65 19.37 17.20
N VAL A 190 -1.88 20.04 16.06
CA VAL A 190 -1.08 21.18 15.59
C VAL A 190 -1.14 22.32 16.60
N ALA A 191 -2.35 22.69 17.04
CA ALA A 191 -2.53 23.75 18.02
C ALA A 191 -1.79 23.47 19.35
N GLU A 192 -1.78 22.21 19.81
CA GLU A 192 -1.01 21.82 21.01
C GLU A 192 0.50 21.74 20.76
N ALA A 193 0.93 21.31 19.57
CA ALA A 193 2.35 21.26 19.20
C ALA A 193 2.97 22.67 19.19
N HIS A 194 2.28 23.64 18.61
CA HIS A 194 2.75 25.02 18.50
C HIS A 194 2.85 25.76 19.82
N LYS A 195 1.99 25.46 20.80
CA LYS A 195 2.15 25.98 22.19
C LYS A 195 3.49 25.57 22.83
N ARG A 196 4.20 24.62 22.24
CA ARG A 196 5.45 24.02 22.72
C ARG A 196 6.60 24.17 21.71
N ASP A 197 6.43 25.00 20.67
CA ASP A 197 7.41 25.22 19.60
C ASP A 197 7.81 23.91 18.87
N ILE A 198 6.86 22.98 18.70
CA ILE A 198 7.07 21.72 18.00
C ILE A 198 6.58 21.85 16.55
N VAL A 199 7.45 21.50 15.60
CA VAL A 199 7.11 21.49 14.16
C VAL A 199 6.25 20.29 13.81
N VAL A 200 5.24 20.49 12.97
CA VAL A 200 4.31 19.45 12.51
C VAL A 200 4.38 19.27 10.99
N LEU A 201 4.69 18.05 10.58
CA LEU A 201 4.52 17.57 9.20
C LEU A 201 3.28 16.70 9.09
N LEU A 202 2.43 17.01 8.11
CA LEU A 202 1.27 16.20 7.76
C LEU A 202 1.48 15.47 6.43
N ASP A 203 1.34 14.14 6.45
CA ASP A 203 1.16 13.33 5.24
C ASP A 203 -0.30 13.48 4.77
N GLY A 204 -0.46 14.28 3.73
CA GLY A 204 -1.70 14.61 3.08
C GLY A 204 -2.04 13.74 1.88
N ALA A 205 -1.35 12.62 1.66
CA ALA A 205 -1.53 11.81 0.45
C ALA A 205 -2.97 11.33 0.25
N GLN A 206 -3.68 11.07 1.35
CA GLN A 206 -5.12 10.75 1.34
C GLN A 206 -6.00 11.95 1.75
N GLY A 207 -5.43 13.01 2.34
CA GLY A 207 -6.21 14.22 2.63
C GLY A 207 -6.58 14.97 1.35
N LEU A 208 -5.61 15.15 0.45
CA LEU A 208 -5.76 15.92 -0.80
C LEU A 208 -6.97 15.52 -1.67
N PRO A 209 -7.24 14.22 -1.94
CA PRO A 209 -8.40 13.84 -2.76
C PRO A 209 -9.76 13.91 -2.05
N HIS A 210 -9.79 13.99 -0.71
CA HIS A 210 -11.01 13.71 0.07
C HIS A 210 -11.50 14.88 0.93
N LEU A 211 -10.65 15.89 1.19
CA LEU A 211 -10.93 16.95 2.15
C LEU A 211 -10.88 18.35 1.52
N PRO A 212 -11.78 19.27 1.93
CA PRO A 212 -11.56 20.70 1.68
C PRO A 212 -10.39 21.18 2.54
N LEU A 213 -9.30 21.58 1.91
CA LEU A 213 -8.07 21.97 2.60
C LEU A 213 -7.92 23.48 2.70
N ASN A 214 -7.40 23.94 3.84
CA ASN A 214 -6.95 25.30 4.05
C ASN A 214 -5.71 25.28 4.96
N MET A 215 -4.52 25.44 4.37
CA MET A 215 -3.25 25.35 5.09
C MET A 215 -3.08 26.44 6.15
N GLN A 216 -3.65 27.62 5.95
CA GLN A 216 -3.62 28.69 6.95
C GLN A 216 -4.49 28.35 8.18
N ALA A 217 -5.64 27.71 7.95
CA ALA A 217 -6.50 27.26 9.05
C ALA A 217 -5.96 26.02 9.76
N LEU A 218 -5.35 25.09 9.01
CA LEU A 218 -4.73 23.89 9.55
C LEU A 218 -3.44 24.19 10.31
N ASP A 219 -2.76 25.27 9.93
CA ASP A 219 -1.52 25.80 10.52
C ASP A 219 -0.37 24.79 10.61
N CYS A 220 -0.40 23.68 9.87
CA CYS A 220 0.73 22.77 9.84
C CYS A 220 1.97 23.43 9.21
N ASP A 221 3.15 23.04 9.67
CA ASP A 221 4.41 23.62 9.18
C ASP A 221 4.81 23.06 7.82
N PHE A 222 4.48 21.78 7.59
CA PHE A 222 4.67 21.09 6.31
C PHE A 222 3.46 20.22 5.96
N TYR A 223 3.07 20.18 4.69
CA TYR A 223 2.03 19.30 4.17
C TYR A 223 2.48 18.64 2.87
N CYS A 224 2.44 17.31 2.82
CA CYS A 224 3.00 16.54 1.70
C CYS A 224 1.89 15.81 0.93
N ALA A 225 1.84 15.94 -0.40
CA ALA A 225 0.81 15.27 -1.19
C ALA A 225 1.30 14.74 -2.54
N SER A 226 0.56 13.77 -3.08
CA SER A 226 0.84 13.09 -4.35
C SER A 226 -0.31 13.26 -5.32
N SER A 227 -0.01 13.72 -6.54
CA SER A 227 -1.02 13.98 -7.56
C SER A 227 -1.78 12.74 -8.01
N HIS A 228 -1.10 11.59 -8.09
CA HIS A 228 -1.70 10.35 -8.61
C HIS A 228 -2.84 9.78 -7.74
N LYS A 229 -2.99 10.26 -6.50
CA LYS A 229 -4.12 9.94 -5.63
C LYS A 229 -5.27 10.94 -5.76
N ALA A 230 -4.97 12.15 -6.23
CA ALA A 230 -5.92 13.22 -6.52
C ALA A 230 -6.16 13.38 -8.03
N TYR A 231 -6.35 12.25 -8.71
CA TYR A 231 -6.79 12.15 -10.11
C TYR A 231 -5.82 12.71 -11.16
N GLY A 232 -4.67 13.22 -10.73
CA GLY A 232 -3.62 13.71 -11.61
C GLY A 232 -2.57 12.65 -11.96
N PRO A 233 -1.50 13.03 -12.68
CA PRO A 233 -0.51 12.12 -13.21
C PRO A 233 0.40 11.49 -12.13
N THR A 234 1.10 10.43 -12.51
CA THR A 234 2.19 9.84 -11.71
C THR A 234 3.46 10.68 -11.78
N GLY A 235 4.36 10.47 -10.81
CA GLY A 235 5.68 11.10 -10.81
C GLY A 235 5.67 12.60 -10.48
N VAL A 236 4.58 13.10 -9.89
CA VAL A 236 4.47 14.48 -9.39
C VAL A 236 3.65 14.53 -8.11
N GLY A 237 4.03 15.44 -7.24
CA GLY A 237 3.34 15.87 -6.04
C GLY A 237 3.93 17.19 -5.57
N PHE A 238 3.68 17.53 -4.32
CA PHE A 238 4.19 18.78 -3.75
C PHE A 238 4.43 18.66 -2.25
N LEU A 239 5.33 19.51 -1.79
CA LEU A 239 5.48 19.92 -0.40
C LEU A 239 4.91 21.33 -0.29
N TYR A 240 3.94 21.51 0.58
CA TYR A 240 3.67 22.81 1.18
C TYR A 240 4.59 22.98 2.39
N GLY A 241 5.21 24.15 2.54
CA GLY A 241 5.89 24.56 3.76
C GLY A 241 5.68 26.03 4.03
N LYS A 242 5.64 26.42 5.30
CA LYS A 242 5.63 27.85 5.68
C LYS A 242 6.86 28.55 5.09
N GLU A 243 6.66 29.74 4.53
CA GLU A 243 7.67 30.43 3.71
C GLU A 243 8.95 30.68 4.52
N GLU A 244 8.80 31.15 5.75
CA GLU A 244 9.90 31.41 6.69
C GLU A 244 10.71 30.15 7.03
N LEU A 245 10.06 28.98 7.10
CA LEU A 245 10.76 27.72 7.28
C LEU A 245 11.50 27.35 6.00
N LEU A 246 10.83 27.38 4.85
CA LEU A 246 11.46 27.04 3.57
C LEU A 246 12.66 27.94 3.27
N GLU A 247 12.60 29.23 3.56
CA GLU A 247 13.70 30.19 3.39
C GLU A 247 14.91 29.83 4.24
N ASP A 248 14.68 29.48 5.50
CA ASP A 248 15.73 29.14 6.46
C ASP A 248 16.41 27.78 6.17
N LEU A 249 15.70 26.84 5.54
CA LEU A 249 16.24 25.50 5.26
C LEU A 249 17.39 25.49 4.23
N PRO A 250 18.39 24.60 4.38
CA PRO A 250 19.44 24.45 3.38
C PRO A 250 18.89 23.79 2.10
N PRO A 251 19.52 23.99 0.92
CA PRO A 251 19.14 23.25 -0.28
C PRO A 251 19.31 21.73 -0.06
N TRP A 252 18.49 20.93 -0.77
CA TRP A 252 18.54 19.47 -0.66
C TRP A 252 19.32 18.83 -1.80
N HIS A 253 18.79 18.91 -3.02
CA HIS A 253 19.50 18.52 -4.24
C HIS A 253 20.21 19.74 -4.83
N GLY A 254 21.44 19.55 -5.31
CA GLY A 254 22.20 20.59 -6.02
C GLY A 254 22.18 20.35 -7.54
N GLY A 255 22.00 21.40 -8.32
CA GLY A 255 21.96 21.31 -9.78
C GLY A 255 21.64 22.66 -10.44
N GLY A 256 21.27 22.61 -11.72
CA GLY A 256 20.68 23.78 -12.39
C GLY A 256 19.32 24.14 -11.79
N ASP A 257 18.79 25.30 -12.18
CA ASP A 257 17.48 25.86 -11.78
C ASP A 257 17.39 26.34 -10.32
N MET A 258 17.99 25.62 -9.37
CA MET A 258 17.98 25.97 -7.94
C MET A 258 19.03 26.99 -7.48
N ILE A 259 19.88 27.44 -8.41
CA ILE A 259 20.97 28.40 -8.17
C ILE A 259 20.56 29.83 -8.53
N GLU A 260 21.21 30.80 -7.91
CA GLU A 260 21.22 32.20 -8.37
C GLU A 260 22.53 32.47 -9.09
N GLU A 261 23.68 32.27 -8.42
CA GLU A 261 25.01 32.35 -9.02
C GLU A 261 25.84 31.08 -8.77
N VAL A 262 26.68 30.71 -9.74
CA VAL A 262 27.64 29.60 -9.62
C VAL A 262 29.04 30.09 -9.95
N HIS A 263 29.95 29.93 -8.98
CA HIS A 263 31.38 30.21 -9.14
C HIS A 263 32.19 28.90 -9.08
N ARG A 264 33.51 29.01 -9.24
CA ARG A 264 34.41 27.85 -9.25
C ARG A 264 34.39 27.02 -7.96
N THR A 265 34.13 27.64 -6.80
CA THR A 265 34.22 27.00 -5.47
C THR A 265 33.10 27.42 -4.52
N SER A 266 32.09 28.14 -5.00
CA SER A 266 30.93 28.60 -4.21
C SER A 266 29.72 28.83 -5.13
N SER A 267 28.52 28.78 -4.54
CA SER A 267 27.27 29.09 -5.23
C SER A 267 26.32 29.79 -4.26
N THR A 268 25.43 30.62 -4.80
CA THR A 268 24.24 31.15 -4.12
C THR A 268 22.99 30.47 -4.68
N TRP A 269 21.90 30.52 -3.92
CA TRP A 269 20.69 29.75 -4.20
C TRP A 269 19.56 30.66 -4.66
N ALA A 270 18.71 30.14 -5.54
CA ALA A 270 17.47 30.80 -5.91
C ALA A 270 16.55 30.99 -4.68
N GLU A 271 15.59 31.89 -4.80
CA GLU A 271 14.53 32.03 -3.80
C GLU A 271 13.66 30.76 -3.70
N VAL A 272 12.90 30.65 -2.62
CA VAL A 272 11.87 29.62 -2.51
C VAL A 272 10.75 29.92 -3.50
N PRO A 273 10.21 28.90 -4.18
CA PRO A 273 10.41 27.47 -3.96
C PRO A 273 11.54 26.85 -4.79
N HIS A 274 12.08 27.56 -5.79
CA HIS A 274 13.05 27.04 -6.76
C HIS A 274 14.35 26.53 -6.14
N LYS A 275 14.73 27.03 -4.95
CA LYS A 275 15.82 26.47 -4.12
C LYS A 275 15.78 24.94 -3.95
N PHE A 276 14.59 24.35 -4.03
CA PHE A 276 14.37 22.92 -3.82
C PHE A 276 14.05 22.14 -5.10
N GLU A 277 14.02 22.79 -6.26
CA GLU A 277 13.62 22.21 -7.55
C GLU A 277 14.83 22.11 -8.48
N ALA A 278 15.78 21.24 -8.12
CA ALA A 278 17.02 21.08 -8.85
C ALA A 278 16.85 20.36 -10.19
N GLY A 279 17.32 21.00 -11.27
CA GLY A 279 17.28 20.47 -12.63
C GLY A 279 15.90 20.57 -13.28
N THR A 280 15.80 20.07 -14.52
CA THR A 280 14.54 20.12 -15.29
C THR A 280 13.44 19.34 -14.56
N PRO A 281 12.30 20.00 -14.22
CA PRO A 281 11.24 19.36 -13.46
C PRO A 281 10.35 18.48 -14.35
N ASN A 282 9.42 17.75 -13.73
CA ASN A 282 8.34 17.06 -14.44
C ASN A 282 7.27 18.06 -14.92
N ILE A 283 7.59 18.83 -15.97
CA ILE A 283 6.77 19.95 -16.46
C ILE A 283 5.36 19.48 -16.85
N ALA A 284 5.27 18.43 -17.67
CA ALA A 284 3.99 17.87 -18.10
C ALA A 284 3.16 17.37 -16.92
N GLY A 285 3.80 16.67 -15.97
CA GLY A 285 3.15 16.18 -14.76
C GLY A 285 2.55 17.31 -13.93
N VAL A 286 3.32 18.38 -13.69
CA VAL A 286 2.85 19.56 -12.94
C VAL A 286 1.66 20.22 -13.63
N ILE A 287 1.72 20.40 -14.96
CA ILE A 287 0.61 20.94 -15.75
C ILE A 287 -0.62 20.02 -15.68
N GLY A 288 -0.44 18.71 -15.78
CA GLY A 288 -1.53 17.73 -15.66
C GLY A 288 -2.12 17.66 -14.24
N MET A 289 -1.31 17.90 -13.20
CA MET A 289 -1.79 18.02 -11.82
C MET A 289 -2.71 19.23 -11.66
N ALA A 290 -2.38 20.38 -12.28
CA ALA A 290 -3.26 21.54 -12.26
C ALA A 290 -4.61 21.25 -12.93
N ALA A 291 -4.62 20.54 -14.07
CA ALA A 291 -5.88 20.11 -14.69
C ALA A 291 -6.72 19.19 -13.78
N ALA A 292 -6.08 18.35 -12.96
CA ALA A 292 -6.77 17.50 -11.98
C ALA A 292 -7.34 18.32 -10.81
N ILE A 293 -6.60 19.33 -10.37
CA ILE A 293 -7.05 20.30 -9.36
C ILE A 293 -8.25 21.10 -9.87
N ASP A 294 -8.17 21.65 -11.09
CA ASP A 294 -9.26 22.41 -11.70
C ASP A 294 -10.52 21.51 -11.86
N TYR A 295 -10.34 20.22 -12.14
CA TYR A 295 -11.43 19.24 -12.16
C TYR A 295 -12.08 19.08 -10.78
N LEU A 296 -11.28 18.95 -9.72
CA LEU A 296 -11.77 18.84 -8.35
C LEU A 296 -12.46 20.12 -7.86
N GLU A 297 -11.88 21.29 -8.15
CA GLU A 297 -12.49 22.60 -7.87
C GLU A 297 -13.83 22.76 -8.61
N GLY A 298 -13.90 22.29 -9.87
CA GLY A 298 -15.12 22.32 -10.67
C GLY A 298 -16.26 21.47 -10.11
N ILE A 299 -15.94 20.38 -9.40
CA ILE A 299 -16.93 19.59 -8.63
C ILE A 299 -17.29 20.31 -7.33
N GLY A 300 -16.28 20.87 -6.65
CA GLY A 300 -16.37 21.46 -5.31
C GLY A 300 -16.07 20.43 -4.22
N MET A 301 -15.01 20.66 -3.45
CA MET A 301 -14.53 19.71 -2.45
C MET A 301 -15.52 19.43 -1.32
N ASP A 302 -16.27 20.43 -0.85
CA ASP A 302 -17.33 20.22 0.17
C ASP A 302 -18.45 19.30 -0.34
N VAL A 303 -18.74 19.37 -1.63
CA VAL A 303 -19.80 18.60 -2.27
C VAL A 303 -19.33 17.16 -2.47
N LEU A 304 -18.10 16.99 -2.98
CA LEU A 304 -17.45 15.69 -3.09
C LEU A 304 -17.34 15.00 -1.74
N ARG A 305 -16.95 15.76 -0.70
CA ARG A 305 -16.83 15.29 0.68
C ARG A 305 -18.14 14.68 1.19
N LYS A 306 -19.26 15.40 1.07
CA LYS A 306 -20.58 14.94 1.52
C LYS A 306 -21.05 13.69 0.79
N LYS A 307 -20.81 13.63 -0.54
CA LYS A 307 -21.11 12.44 -1.33
C LYS A 307 -20.30 11.24 -0.84
N GLU A 308 -19.01 11.43 -0.63
CA GLU A 308 -18.09 10.38 -0.23
C GLU A 308 -18.36 9.89 1.20
N GLU A 309 -18.72 10.78 2.13
CA GLU A 309 -19.20 10.42 3.47
C GLU A 309 -20.42 9.49 3.39
N ALA A 310 -21.44 9.86 2.61
CA ALA A 310 -22.62 9.03 2.44
C ALA A 310 -22.31 7.65 1.82
N LEU A 311 -21.34 7.59 0.91
CA LEU A 311 -20.92 6.34 0.28
C LEU A 311 -20.05 5.47 1.20
N ILE A 312 -19.19 6.08 2.03
CA ILE A 312 -18.43 5.37 3.07
C ILE A 312 -19.38 4.80 4.12
N ASP A 313 -20.37 5.56 4.57
CA ASP A 313 -21.38 5.08 5.51
C ASP A 313 -22.17 3.90 4.94
N TYR A 314 -22.59 4.01 3.68
CA TYR A 314 -23.25 2.91 2.96
C TYR A 314 -22.34 1.69 2.86
N THR A 315 -21.07 1.88 2.46
CA THR A 315 -20.09 0.80 2.35
C THR A 315 -19.89 0.07 3.68
N GLN A 316 -19.78 0.80 4.79
CA GLN A 316 -19.61 0.19 6.10
C GLN A 316 -20.86 -0.59 6.53
N ALA A 317 -22.05 -0.04 6.29
CA ALA A 317 -23.31 -0.71 6.60
C ALA A 317 -23.47 -2.00 5.80
N GLU A 318 -23.24 -1.97 4.49
CA GLU A 318 -23.40 -3.14 3.63
C GLU A 318 -22.34 -4.21 3.90
N LEU A 319 -21.08 -3.83 4.11
CA LEU A 319 -20.03 -4.81 4.46
C LEU A 319 -20.33 -5.53 5.79
N GLN A 320 -20.95 -4.85 6.76
CA GLN A 320 -21.36 -5.46 8.03
C GLN A 320 -22.48 -6.51 7.86
N THR A 321 -23.18 -6.54 6.73
CA THR A 321 -24.18 -7.58 6.43
C THR A 321 -23.55 -8.90 5.99
N VAL A 322 -22.29 -8.89 5.55
CA VAL A 322 -21.57 -10.08 5.08
C VAL A 322 -21.16 -10.94 6.28
N SER A 323 -21.65 -12.17 6.32
CA SER A 323 -21.32 -13.12 7.41
C SER A 323 -19.82 -13.39 7.49
N GLY A 324 -19.26 -13.33 8.70
CA GLY A 324 -17.82 -13.55 8.95
C GLY A 324 -16.92 -12.37 8.56
N LEU A 325 -17.47 -11.25 8.08
CA LEU A 325 -16.69 -10.06 7.76
C LEU A 325 -16.42 -9.21 9.00
N THR A 326 -15.17 -8.79 9.19
CA THR A 326 -14.77 -7.84 10.24
C THR A 326 -14.09 -6.62 9.64
N ILE A 327 -14.67 -5.43 9.86
CA ILE A 327 -14.04 -4.16 9.47
C ILE A 327 -12.87 -3.86 10.43
N VAL A 328 -11.72 -3.52 9.86
CA VAL A 328 -10.51 -3.10 10.60
C VAL A 328 -10.42 -1.58 10.57
N GLY A 329 -10.48 -0.94 11.74
CA GLY A 329 -10.60 0.51 11.89
C GLY A 329 -12.05 0.97 11.81
N THR A 330 -12.62 1.32 12.96
CA THR A 330 -14.03 1.71 13.16
C THR A 330 -14.16 3.13 13.71
N ALA A 331 -13.21 4.00 13.36
CA ALA A 331 -13.27 5.43 13.65
C ALA A 331 -14.61 6.02 13.19
N SER A 332 -15.17 6.92 13.99
CA SER A 332 -16.44 7.59 13.68
C SER A 332 -16.35 8.54 12.49
N GLN A 333 -15.14 8.97 12.13
CA GLN A 333 -14.86 9.85 10.99
C GLN A 333 -13.90 9.13 10.06
N LYS A 334 -14.43 8.66 8.92
CA LYS A 334 -13.67 7.91 7.92
C LYS A 334 -13.91 8.46 6.53
N VAL A 335 -12.89 8.34 5.69
CA VAL A 335 -12.86 8.90 4.34
C VAL A 335 -12.09 7.96 3.42
N GLY A 336 -12.52 7.85 2.17
CA GLY A 336 -11.77 7.23 1.09
C GLY A 336 -11.55 5.71 1.16
N ALA A 337 -11.53 5.05 2.32
CA ALA A 337 -11.21 3.63 2.41
C ALA A 337 -11.89 2.88 3.58
N VAL A 338 -12.18 1.61 3.34
CA VAL A 338 -12.61 0.63 4.35
C VAL A 338 -11.76 -0.63 4.20
N SER A 339 -11.02 -0.97 5.27
CA SER A 339 -10.29 -2.24 5.38
C SER A 339 -11.14 -3.28 6.09
N PHE A 340 -11.05 -4.54 5.66
CA PHE A 340 -11.76 -5.63 6.28
C PHE A 340 -11.02 -6.97 6.15
N LEU A 341 -11.46 -7.92 6.96
CA LEU A 341 -11.09 -9.32 6.97
C LEU A 341 -12.35 -10.16 6.73
N LEU A 342 -12.17 -11.34 6.17
CA LEU A 342 -13.25 -12.31 5.99
C LEU A 342 -12.82 -13.61 6.68
N GLU A 343 -13.59 -14.06 7.65
CA GLU A 343 -13.30 -15.27 8.44
C GLU A 343 -13.07 -16.48 7.55
N GLY A 344 -12.05 -17.28 7.85
CA GLY A 344 -11.68 -18.45 7.05
C GLY A 344 -10.96 -18.14 5.72
N HIS A 345 -10.78 -16.86 5.37
CA HIS A 345 -10.16 -16.46 4.10
C HIS A 345 -8.95 -15.55 4.29
N HIS A 346 -7.84 -15.90 3.65
CA HIS A 346 -6.69 -15.02 3.59
C HIS A 346 -6.98 -13.81 2.67
N PRO A 347 -6.59 -12.56 3.04
CA PRO A 347 -6.94 -11.37 2.26
C PRO A 347 -6.58 -11.43 0.78
N TYR A 348 -5.42 -12.03 0.45
CA TYR A 348 -5.03 -12.22 -0.95
C TYR A 348 -6.04 -13.02 -1.75
N ASP A 349 -6.57 -14.10 -1.18
CA ASP A 349 -7.43 -15.04 -1.90
C ASP A 349 -8.79 -14.38 -2.16
N VAL A 350 -9.29 -13.60 -1.18
CA VAL A 350 -10.46 -12.72 -1.37
C VAL A 350 -10.23 -11.73 -2.50
N GLY A 351 -9.11 -11.01 -2.49
CA GLY A 351 -8.81 -10.03 -3.55
C GLY A 351 -8.66 -10.66 -4.93
N HIS A 352 -8.11 -11.87 -5.01
CA HIS A 352 -8.03 -12.60 -6.28
C HIS A 352 -9.42 -13.02 -6.79
N ALA A 353 -10.27 -13.56 -5.91
CA ALA A 353 -11.65 -13.91 -6.27
C ALA A 353 -12.47 -12.69 -6.72
N LEU A 354 -12.25 -11.53 -6.09
CA LEU A 354 -12.86 -10.26 -6.48
C LEU A 354 -12.33 -9.76 -7.83
N ASP A 355 -11.03 -9.88 -8.11
CA ASP A 355 -10.44 -9.53 -9.41
C ASP A 355 -11.07 -10.34 -10.54
N GLN A 356 -11.25 -11.65 -10.37
CA GLN A 356 -11.97 -12.52 -11.32
C GLN A 356 -13.45 -12.13 -11.51
N ALA A 357 -13.99 -11.29 -10.64
CA ALA A 357 -15.31 -10.68 -10.76
C ALA A 357 -15.29 -9.29 -11.41
N GLY A 358 -14.13 -8.79 -11.86
CA GLY A 358 -13.96 -7.43 -12.38
C GLY A 358 -13.80 -6.37 -11.28
N ILE A 359 -13.64 -6.77 -10.01
CA ILE A 359 -13.59 -5.85 -8.86
C ILE A 359 -12.14 -5.67 -8.41
N ALA A 360 -11.60 -4.48 -8.64
CA ALA A 360 -10.24 -4.14 -8.23
C ALA A 360 -10.22 -3.64 -6.78
N VAL A 361 -9.67 -4.43 -5.86
CA VAL A 361 -9.37 -4.05 -4.47
C VAL A 361 -7.89 -4.20 -4.16
N ARG A 362 -7.44 -3.68 -3.02
CA ARG A 362 -6.07 -3.93 -2.54
C ARG A 362 -6.03 -4.99 -1.47
N THR A 363 -4.98 -5.81 -1.47
CA THR A 363 -4.72 -6.78 -0.39
C THR A 363 -3.31 -6.62 0.18
N GLY A 364 -3.16 -7.00 1.44
CA GLY A 364 -1.87 -7.04 2.14
C GLY A 364 -1.73 -5.96 3.19
N HIS A 365 -0.51 -5.46 3.37
CA HIS A 365 -0.16 -4.57 4.49
C HIS A 365 -0.32 -3.08 4.16
N HIS A 366 -0.68 -2.71 2.92
CA HIS A 366 -0.91 -1.32 2.47
C HIS A 366 0.19 -0.31 2.85
N CYS A 367 1.43 -0.78 2.90
CA CYS A 367 2.57 0.00 3.40
C CYS A 367 2.39 0.57 4.82
N THR A 368 1.67 -0.14 5.71
CA THR A 368 1.49 0.18 7.14
C THR A 368 1.76 -1.08 7.99
N MET A 369 2.89 -1.75 7.78
CA MET A 369 3.23 -3.00 8.49
C MET A 369 3.19 -2.88 10.03
N PRO A 370 3.66 -1.77 10.67
CA PRO A 370 3.52 -1.61 12.12
C PRO A 370 2.07 -1.66 12.59
N LEU A 371 1.15 -1.04 11.85
CA LEU A 371 -0.29 -1.09 12.11
C LEU A 371 -0.83 -2.53 12.04
N MET A 372 -0.42 -3.30 11.04
CA MET A 372 -0.84 -4.71 10.89
C MET A 372 -0.36 -5.54 12.08
N LYS A 373 0.90 -5.33 12.50
CA LYS A 373 1.46 -5.97 13.69
C LYS A 373 0.71 -5.56 14.97
N TYR A 374 0.35 -4.29 15.10
CA TYR A 374 -0.42 -3.77 16.22
C TYR A 374 -1.79 -4.44 16.33
N PHE A 375 -2.49 -4.63 15.20
CA PHE A 375 -3.75 -5.36 15.15
C PHE A 375 -3.61 -6.89 15.23
N GLY A 376 -2.39 -7.44 15.19
CA GLY A 376 -2.16 -8.89 15.22
C GLY A 376 -2.56 -9.61 13.93
N ILE A 377 -2.55 -8.92 12.78
CA ILE A 377 -3.01 -9.45 11.47
C ILE A 377 -1.89 -9.38 10.43
N SER A 378 -1.95 -10.25 9.41
CA SER A 378 -0.96 -10.28 8.32
C SER A 378 -1.23 -9.22 7.23
N GLY A 379 -2.47 -8.76 7.13
CA GLY A 379 -2.91 -7.74 6.17
C GLY A 379 -4.44 -7.66 6.14
N THR A 380 -4.98 -6.81 5.26
CA THR A 380 -6.43 -6.68 5.05
C THR A 380 -6.76 -6.69 3.56
N VAL A 381 -8.04 -6.90 3.24
CA VAL A 381 -8.61 -6.41 1.98
C VAL A 381 -9.01 -4.96 2.21
N ARG A 382 -8.75 -4.08 1.24
CA ARG A 382 -9.11 -2.67 1.31
C ARG A 382 -9.87 -2.28 0.05
N ALA A 383 -11.14 -1.91 0.24
CA ALA A 383 -11.93 -1.20 -0.75
C ALA A 383 -11.73 0.31 -0.51
N SER A 384 -11.30 1.03 -1.55
CA SER A 384 -11.05 2.46 -1.48
C SER A 384 -11.67 3.20 -2.64
N LEU A 385 -12.42 4.23 -2.28
CA LEU A 385 -13.36 4.93 -3.13
C LEU A 385 -12.71 6.16 -3.76
N GLY A 386 -13.20 6.54 -4.93
CA GLY A 386 -12.96 7.83 -5.56
C GLY A 386 -14.28 8.49 -5.96
N ALA A 387 -14.19 9.70 -6.52
CA ALA A 387 -15.33 10.52 -6.91
C ALA A 387 -16.31 9.83 -7.86
N TYR A 388 -15.82 8.85 -8.63
CA TYR A 388 -16.57 8.09 -9.62
C TYR A 388 -17.31 6.86 -9.06
N ASN A 389 -17.08 6.46 -7.81
CA ASN A 389 -17.74 5.28 -7.27
C ASN A 389 -19.20 5.55 -6.88
N THR A 390 -20.00 4.48 -6.91
CA THR A 390 -21.45 4.51 -6.69
C THR A 390 -21.88 3.47 -5.65
N LYS A 391 -23.14 3.51 -5.22
CA LYS A 391 -23.71 2.44 -4.39
C LYS A 391 -23.75 1.09 -5.11
N GLU A 392 -24.01 1.09 -6.41
CA GLU A 392 -24.01 -0.13 -7.23
C GLU A 392 -22.63 -0.82 -7.25
N ASP A 393 -21.53 -0.05 -7.29
CA ASP A 393 -20.19 -0.61 -7.14
C ASP A 393 -20.02 -1.36 -5.79
N ILE A 394 -20.65 -0.86 -4.72
CA ILE A 394 -20.65 -1.48 -3.38
C ILE A 394 -21.56 -2.69 -3.32
N ASP A 395 -22.74 -2.62 -3.93
CA ASP A 395 -23.69 -3.74 -3.98
C ASP A 395 -23.07 -4.94 -4.70
N ILE A 396 -22.38 -4.70 -5.82
CA ILE A 396 -21.62 -5.72 -6.56
C ILE A 396 -20.50 -6.31 -5.69
N LEU A 397 -19.76 -5.49 -4.94
CA LEU A 397 -18.75 -5.98 -3.99
C LEU A 397 -19.36 -6.93 -2.94
N VAL A 398 -20.47 -6.53 -2.33
CA VAL A 398 -21.12 -7.27 -1.24
C VAL A 398 -21.74 -8.56 -1.75
N GLU A 399 -22.36 -8.56 -2.93
CA GLU A 399 -22.85 -9.77 -3.60
C GLU A 399 -21.72 -10.78 -3.80
N ARG A 400 -20.58 -10.34 -4.36
CA ARG A 400 -19.42 -11.21 -4.59
C ARG A 400 -18.79 -11.73 -3.31
N LEU A 401 -18.76 -10.94 -2.24
CA LEU A 401 -18.28 -11.39 -0.93
C LEU A 401 -19.20 -12.47 -0.35
N ASN A 402 -20.51 -12.32 -0.44
CA ASN A 402 -21.47 -13.34 -0.01
C ASN A 402 -21.34 -14.65 -0.79
N GLU A 403 -21.06 -14.57 -2.10
CA GLU A 403 -20.76 -15.77 -2.91
C GLU A 403 -19.49 -16.50 -2.43
N ILE A 404 -18.43 -15.75 -2.09
CA ILE A 404 -17.18 -16.32 -1.55
C ILE A 404 -17.46 -17.10 -0.26
N VAL A 405 -18.22 -16.49 0.68
CA VAL A 405 -18.61 -17.12 1.94
C VAL A 405 -19.46 -18.38 1.72
N ALA A 406 -20.41 -18.33 0.78
CA ALA A 406 -21.26 -19.46 0.44
C ALA A 406 -20.46 -20.61 -0.20
N GLY A 407 -19.48 -20.29 -1.05
CA GLY A 407 -18.57 -21.25 -1.68
C GLY A 407 -17.69 -21.97 -0.65
N HIS A 408 -17.15 -21.24 0.32
CA HIS A 408 -16.37 -21.82 1.41
C HIS A 408 -17.19 -22.79 2.26
N SER A 409 -18.40 -22.39 2.66
CA SER A 409 -19.29 -23.23 3.47
C SER A 409 -19.60 -24.58 2.79
N ARG A 410 -19.82 -24.57 1.45
CA ARG A 410 -20.04 -25.79 0.67
C ARG A 410 -18.79 -26.67 0.59
N LYS A 411 -17.60 -26.07 0.42
CA LYS A 411 -16.32 -26.80 0.39
C LYS A 411 -16.00 -27.43 1.75
N THR A 412 -16.22 -26.73 2.87
CA THR A 412 -16.02 -27.29 4.22
C THR A 412 -16.96 -28.48 4.47
N LEU A 413 -18.24 -28.38 4.09
CA LEU A 413 -19.21 -29.47 4.18
C LEU A 413 -18.82 -30.66 3.29
N ALA A 414 -18.38 -30.42 2.05
CA ALA A 414 -17.94 -31.48 1.14
C ALA A 414 -16.64 -32.17 1.61
N SER A 415 -15.68 -31.42 2.15
CA SER A 415 -14.44 -31.96 2.73
C SER A 415 -14.66 -32.82 3.97
N SER A 416 -15.79 -32.62 4.68
CA SER A 416 -16.19 -33.49 5.80
C SER A 416 -16.78 -34.83 5.35
N THR A 417 -17.08 -34.97 4.05
CA THR A 417 -17.65 -36.18 3.43
C THR A 417 -16.73 -36.83 2.38
N ALA A 418 -15.60 -36.21 2.04
CA ALA A 418 -14.58 -36.81 1.20
C ALA A 418 -13.73 -37.74 2.06
N ASP A 419 -13.57 -38.99 1.63
CA ASP A 419 -12.61 -39.92 2.22
C ASP A 419 -11.27 -39.20 2.39
N GLN A 420 -10.77 -39.19 3.62
CA GLN A 420 -9.43 -38.69 3.92
C GLN A 420 -8.48 -39.32 2.92
N ILE A 421 -7.71 -38.50 2.20
CA ILE A 421 -6.55 -39.00 1.50
C ILE A 421 -5.63 -39.53 2.59
N ASP A 422 -5.73 -40.83 2.84
CA ASP A 422 -4.77 -41.58 3.63
C ASP A 422 -3.41 -41.20 3.07
N SER A 423 -2.50 -40.75 3.94
CA SER A 423 -1.08 -40.61 3.61
C SER A 423 -0.67 -41.79 2.75
N PRO A 424 -0.06 -41.59 1.55
CA PRO A 424 0.20 -42.68 0.63
C PRO A 424 0.83 -43.83 1.39
N SER A 425 0.14 -44.98 1.38
CA SER A 425 0.42 -46.18 2.16
C SER A 425 1.70 -46.90 1.71
N SER A 426 2.60 -46.21 1.02
CA SER A 426 3.94 -46.67 0.63
C SER A 426 5.00 -45.62 1.02
N THR A 427 5.49 -45.72 2.25
CA THR A 427 6.73 -45.06 2.73
C THR A 427 8.01 -45.47 1.94
N GLU A 428 7.87 -46.23 0.85
CA GLU A 428 8.94 -46.77 0.02
C GLU A 428 9.04 -46.13 -1.37
N GLU A 429 8.11 -45.26 -1.76
CA GLU A 429 8.13 -44.65 -3.09
C GLU A 429 9.22 -43.57 -3.21
N SER A 430 10.01 -43.61 -4.29
CA SER A 430 11.09 -42.65 -4.52
C SER A 430 10.56 -41.24 -4.83
N ILE A 431 11.36 -40.21 -4.54
CA ILE A 431 11.03 -38.81 -4.87
C ILE A 431 10.70 -38.64 -6.36
N GLU A 432 11.41 -39.33 -7.26
CA GLU A 432 11.16 -39.26 -8.71
C GLU A 432 9.82 -39.88 -9.12
N ALA A 433 9.40 -40.96 -8.47
CA ALA A 433 8.09 -41.56 -8.73
C ALA A 433 6.96 -40.63 -8.26
N ARG A 434 7.11 -40.01 -7.09
CA ARG A 434 6.15 -39.02 -6.57
C ARG A 434 6.08 -37.76 -7.45
N LYS A 435 7.22 -37.32 -7.99
CA LYS A 435 7.31 -36.24 -8.98
C LYS A 435 6.54 -36.61 -10.26
N ALA A 436 6.75 -37.82 -10.79
CA ALA A 436 6.07 -38.27 -12.00
C ALA A 436 4.54 -38.31 -11.82
N ALA A 437 4.05 -38.85 -10.70
CA ALA A 437 2.62 -38.86 -10.39
C ALA A 437 2.03 -37.44 -10.28
N LEU A 438 2.76 -36.52 -9.63
CA LEU A 438 2.32 -35.13 -9.51
C LEU A 438 2.32 -34.39 -10.86
N LEU A 439 3.26 -34.70 -11.74
CA LEU A 439 3.28 -34.17 -13.10
C LEU A 439 2.08 -34.67 -13.91
N GLU A 440 1.78 -35.98 -13.82
CA GLU A 440 0.59 -36.56 -14.44
C GLU A 440 -0.69 -35.89 -13.94
N ASP A 441 -0.83 -35.68 -12.62
CA ASP A 441 -1.95 -34.95 -12.02
C ASP A 441 -2.07 -33.51 -12.57
N LEU A 442 -0.95 -32.78 -12.71
CA LEU A 442 -0.93 -31.40 -13.19
C LEU A 442 -1.14 -31.26 -14.70
N GLU A 443 -0.74 -32.27 -15.49
CA GLU A 443 -0.94 -32.32 -16.94
C GLU A 443 -2.42 -32.50 -17.34
N LEU A 444 -3.27 -32.99 -16.44
CA LEU A 444 -4.72 -33.06 -16.64
C LEU A 444 -5.39 -31.69 -16.79
N PHE A 445 -4.70 -30.62 -16.36
CA PHE A 445 -5.20 -29.25 -16.41
C PHE A 445 -4.51 -28.45 -17.52
N GLU A 446 -5.28 -27.95 -18.49
CA GLU A 446 -4.75 -27.12 -19.58
C GLU A 446 -4.49 -25.67 -19.13
N ASP A 447 -5.32 -25.14 -18.21
CA ASP A 447 -5.22 -23.77 -17.69
C ASP A 447 -4.28 -23.68 -16.47
N VAL A 448 -3.51 -22.60 -16.41
CA VAL A 448 -2.66 -22.23 -15.28
C VAL A 448 -3.49 -21.97 -14.03
N ASP A 449 -4.68 -21.41 -14.16
CA ASP A 449 -5.56 -21.15 -13.01
C ASP A 449 -6.12 -22.44 -12.41
N ASP A 450 -6.47 -23.44 -13.23
CA ASP A 450 -6.89 -24.76 -12.78
C ASP A 450 -5.76 -25.51 -12.07
N ARG A 451 -4.54 -25.45 -12.61
CA ARG A 451 -3.33 -25.99 -11.95
C ARG A 451 -3.10 -25.33 -10.59
N ARG A 452 -3.36 -24.03 -10.49
CA ARG A 452 -3.22 -23.29 -9.23
C ARG A 452 -4.29 -23.69 -8.22
N GLU A 453 -5.53 -23.91 -8.65
CA GLU A 453 -6.62 -24.41 -7.79
C GLU A 453 -6.30 -25.83 -7.29
N TYR A 454 -5.76 -26.70 -8.15
CA TYR A 454 -5.29 -28.03 -7.73
C TYR A 454 -4.19 -27.94 -6.65
N VAL A 455 -3.22 -27.03 -6.80
CA VAL A 455 -2.21 -26.81 -5.74
C VAL A 455 -2.87 -26.31 -4.44
N ILE A 456 -3.90 -25.46 -4.52
CA ILE A 456 -4.66 -25.05 -3.34
C ILE A 456 -5.37 -26.25 -2.68
N GLU A 457 -6.00 -27.11 -3.47
CA GLU A 457 -6.66 -28.33 -3.01
C GLU A 457 -5.69 -29.29 -2.30
N LEU A 458 -4.45 -29.44 -2.79
CA LEU A 458 -3.40 -30.16 -2.07
C LEU A 458 -3.13 -29.57 -0.69
N GLY A 459 -3.19 -28.24 -0.57
CA GLY A 459 -3.07 -27.53 0.70
C GLY A 459 -4.25 -27.78 1.64
N GLU A 460 -5.47 -27.81 1.11
CA GLU A 460 -6.68 -28.11 1.86
C GLU A 460 -6.66 -29.53 2.45
N ASN A 461 -6.18 -30.49 1.64
CA ASN A 461 -6.03 -31.91 2.02
C ASN A 461 -4.77 -32.20 2.86
N LEU A 462 -3.89 -31.22 3.07
CA LEU A 462 -2.74 -31.39 3.94
C LEU A 462 -3.18 -31.55 5.40
N LYS A 463 -2.77 -32.66 6.03
CA LYS A 463 -3.02 -32.93 7.45
C LYS A 463 -2.62 -31.73 8.31
N ALA A 464 -3.54 -31.27 9.15
CA ALA A 464 -3.28 -30.14 10.04
C ALA A 464 -2.15 -30.45 11.03
N ILE A 465 -1.18 -29.54 11.11
CA ILE A 465 -0.13 -29.56 12.14
C ILE A 465 -0.77 -29.35 13.52
N ASP A 466 -0.28 -30.07 14.53
CA ASP A 466 -0.68 -29.82 15.91
C ASP A 466 -0.38 -28.36 16.31
N ASN A 467 -1.34 -27.67 16.92
CA ASN A 467 -1.20 -26.26 17.30
C ASN A 467 -0.01 -26.02 18.26
N SER A 468 0.40 -27.02 19.04
CA SER A 468 1.60 -26.95 19.89
C SER A 468 2.90 -26.78 19.10
N PHE A 469 2.92 -27.14 17.81
CA PHE A 469 4.05 -26.95 16.93
C PHE A 469 4.01 -25.62 16.16
N LYS A 470 2.96 -24.81 16.25
CA LYS A 470 2.89 -23.45 15.65
C LYS A 470 3.66 -22.42 16.47
N THR A 471 4.95 -22.69 16.70
CA THR A 471 5.86 -21.85 17.48
C THR A 471 6.79 -21.05 16.57
N GLU A 472 7.45 -20.03 17.13
CA GLU A 472 8.45 -19.24 16.39
C GLU A 472 9.65 -20.10 15.92
N ALA A 473 10.00 -21.17 16.66
CA ALA A 473 11.09 -22.07 16.27
C ALA A 473 10.79 -22.86 14.98
N ASN A 474 9.52 -23.20 14.77
CA ASN A 474 9.03 -23.92 13.59
C ASN A 474 8.59 -22.98 12.47
N ARG A 475 8.65 -21.66 12.69
CA ARG A 475 8.25 -20.67 11.69
C ARG A 475 9.29 -20.54 10.59
N ILE A 476 8.82 -20.41 9.34
CA ILE A 476 9.65 -20.11 8.17
C ILE A 476 9.57 -18.60 7.90
N HIS A 477 10.72 -17.93 8.03
CA HIS A 477 10.83 -16.50 7.77
C HIS A 477 11.09 -16.18 6.31
N GLY A 478 10.65 -14.99 5.86
CA GLY A 478 10.84 -14.51 4.49
C GLY A 478 9.71 -14.89 3.53
N CYS A 479 8.66 -15.52 4.03
CA CYS A 479 7.40 -15.73 3.30
C CYS A 479 6.47 -14.51 3.45
N LEU A 480 5.62 -14.30 2.44
CA LEU A 480 4.57 -13.26 2.48
C LEU A 480 3.40 -13.67 3.38
N ALA A 481 3.19 -14.98 3.51
CA ALA A 481 2.27 -15.65 4.42
C ALA A 481 3.04 -16.27 5.60
N MET A 482 2.37 -16.53 6.73
CA MET A 482 2.94 -17.30 7.83
C MET A 482 2.96 -18.78 7.47
N VAL A 483 4.12 -19.42 7.59
CA VAL A 483 4.31 -20.84 7.33
C VAL A 483 5.01 -21.48 8.52
N TRP A 484 4.51 -22.61 8.98
CA TRP A 484 5.14 -23.45 10.00
C TRP A 484 5.48 -24.81 9.40
N LEU A 485 6.65 -25.32 9.78
CA LEU A 485 7.10 -26.66 9.43
C LEU A 485 7.71 -27.30 10.67
N HIS A 486 7.19 -28.46 11.06
CA HIS A 486 7.73 -29.33 12.07
C HIS A 486 8.18 -30.64 11.43
N SER A 487 9.26 -31.21 11.93
CA SER A 487 9.76 -32.49 11.45
C SER A 487 10.06 -33.46 12.57
N THR A 488 9.79 -34.74 12.35
CA THR A 488 10.15 -35.83 13.26
C THR A 488 10.97 -36.89 12.52
N VAL A 489 11.88 -37.56 13.22
CA VAL A 489 12.70 -38.65 12.65
C VAL A 489 12.27 -39.97 13.28
N ARG A 490 11.94 -40.96 12.45
CA ARG A 490 11.56 -42.31 12.88
C ARG A 490 12.12 -43.32 11.88
N ASP A 491 12.72 -44.40 12.39
CA ASP A 491 13.29 -45.48 11.58
C ASP A 491 14.24 -45.01 10.45
N GLY A 492 15.06 -43.99 10.73
CA GLY A 492 16.02 -43.41 9.77
C GLY A 492 15.40 -42.56 8.66
N ARG A 493 14.11 -42.21 8.77
CA ARG A 493 13.34 -41.40 7.83
C ARG A 493 12.83 -40.13 8.51
N ILE A 494 12.69 -39.05 7.74
CA ILE A 494 12.16 -37.79 8.23
C ILE A 494 10.71 -37.59 7.74
N TYR A 495 9.86 -37.14 8.65
CA TYR A 495 8.45 -36.85 8.42
C TYR A 495 8.18 -35.38 8.70
N PHE A 496 7.32 -34.76 7.90
CA PHE A 496 7.03 -33.33 7.95
C PHE A 496 5.55 -33.08 8.23
N GLU A 497 5.28 -32.18 9.16
CA GLU A 497 3.99 -31.57 9.37
C GLU A 497 4.11 -30.08 9.07
N ALA A 498 3.19 -29.54 8.27
CA ALA A 498 3.26 -28.15 7.86
C ALA A 498 1.89 -27.49 7.83
N ASP A 499 1.89 -26.17 7.96
CA ASP A 499 0.69 -25.37 7.80
C ASP A 499 1.04 -23.94 7.36
N SER A 500 0.06 -23.25 6.78
CA SER A 500 0.20 -21.87 6.35
C SER A 500 -1.14 -21.13 6.41
N ASP A 501 -1.08 -19.85 6.76
CA ASP A 501 -2.27 -18.97 6.85
C ASP A 501 -2.80 -18.49 5.49
N ALA A 502 -2.12 -18.81 4.37
CA ALA A 502 -2.58 -18.55 3.00
C ALA A 502 -2.74 -19.85 2.21
N LEU A 503 -3.86 -20.02 1.48
CA LEU A 503 -4.24 -21.26 0.80
C LEU A 503 -3.19 -21.75 -0.20
N ILE A 504 -2.78 -20.89 -1.13
CA ILE A 504 -1.75 -21.25 -2.12
C ILE A 504 -0.38 -21.49 -1.48
N THR A 505 -0.06 -20.86 -0.36
CA THR A 505 1.21 -21.11 0.34
C THR A 505 1.15 -22.43 1.11
N ARG A 506 -0.02 -22.76 1.67
CA ARG A 506 -0.32 -24.08 2.23
C ARG A 506 -0.25 -25.16 1.15
N GLY A 507 -0.74 -24.87 -0.05
CA GLY A 507 -0.60 -25.71 -1.24
C GLY A 507 0.85 -25.96 -1.64
N MET A 508 1.68 -24.91 -1.70
CA MET A 508 3.10 -25.04 -1.98
C MET A 508 3.83 -25.92 -0.96
N ILE A 509 3.61 -25.71 0.34
CA ILE A 509 4.26 -26.55 1.36
C ILE A 509 3.67 -27.96 1.38
N ALA A 510 2.38 -28.15 1.09
CA ALA A 510 1.76 -29.46 0.95
C ALA A 510 2.39 -30.27 -0.18
N LEU A 511 2.66 -29.63 -1.32
CA LEU A 511 3.35 -30.24 -2.45
C LEU A 511 4.78 -30.66 -2.06
N LEU A 512 5.54 -29.79 -1.37
CA LEU A 512 6.88 -30.12 -0.88
C LEU A 512 6.85 -31.28 0.13
N VAL A 513 5.90 -31.28 1.06
CA VAL A 513 5.70 -32.36 2.03
C VAL A 513 5.35 -33.65 1.29
N ARG A 514 4.40 -33.64 0.35
CA ARG A 514 4.03 -34.83 -0.45
C ARG A 514 5.24 -35.47 -1.14
N LEU A 515 6.17 -34.66 -1.64
CA LEU A 515 7.39 -35.16 -2.29
C LEU A 515 8.42 -35.71 -1.28
N MET A 516 8.59 -35.07 -0.12
CA MET A 516 9.73 -35.30 0.78
C MET A 516 9.40 -36.16 2.01
N ASP A 517 8.13 -36.26 2.39
CA ASP A 517 7.70 -36.95 3.59
C ASP A 517 8.02 -38.45 3.54
N GLY A 518 8.63 -38.94 4.62
CA GLY A 518 9.06 -40.33 4.77
C GLY A 518 10.36 -40.69 4.06
N GLN A 519 11.08 -39.73 3.47
CA GLN A 519 12.36 -40.01 2.79
C GLN A 519 13.53 -40.11 3.79
N ALA A 520 14.60 -40.81 3.39
CA ALA A 520 15.83 -40.79 4.16
C ALA A 520 16.47 -39.38 4.08
N PRO A 521 17.02 -38.82 5.18
CA PRO A 521 17.59 -37.47 5.16
C PRO A 521 18.68 -37.29 4.10
N GLN A 522 19.49 -38.32 3.86
CA GLN A 522 20.54 -38.30 2.84
C GLN A 522 19.98 -38.22 1.42
N THR A 523 18.81 -38.82 1.16
CA THR A 523 18.13 -38.75 -0.14
C THR A 523 17.65 -37.32 -0.40
N ILE A 524 17.00 -36.67 0.57
CA ILE A 524 16.53 -35.28 0.44
C ILE A 524 17.71 -34.33 0.15
N LEU A 525 18.84 -34.52 0.84
CA LEU A 525 20.04 -33.69 0.65
C LEU A 525 20.73 -33.93 -0.71
N GLN A 526 20.53 -35.08 -1.33
CA GLN A 526 21.07 -35.40 -2.66
C GLN A 526 20.14 -34.97 -3.80
N THR A 527 18.87 -34.72 -3.52
CA THR A 527 17.90 -34.20 -4.49
C THR A 527 18.07 -32.69 -4.66
N ASP A 528 18.19 -32.23 -5.91
CA ASP A 528 18.07 -30.80 -6.22
C ASP A 528 16.60 -30.38 -6.18
N LEU A 529 16.15 -29.96 -5.00
CA LEU A 529 14.77 -29.53 -4.77
C LEU A 529 14.39 -28.30 -5.58
N PHE A 530 15.34 -27.43 -5.92
CA PHE A 530 15.05 -26.26 -6.74
C PHE A 530 14.79 -26.67 -8.20
N ALA A 531 15.62 -27.55 -8.76
CA ALA A 531 15.38 -28.12 -10.08
C ALA A 531 14.07 -28.90 -10.12
N LEU A 532 13.81 -29.74 -9.12
CA LEU A 532 12.60 -30.56 -9.05
C LEU A 532 11.32 -29.71 -9.04
N VAL A 533 11.29 -28.63 -8.26
CA VAL A 533 10.14 -27.73 -8.19
C VAL A 533 9.96 -26.91 -9.47
N ASN A 534 11.07 -26.56 -10.15
CA ASN A 534 11.00 -25.95 -11.48
C ASN A 534 10.42 -26.92 -12.52
N ASP A 535 10.80 -28.20 -12.48
CA ASP A 535 10.31 -29.22 -13.42
C ASP A 535 8.81 -29.45 -13.29
N ILE A 536 8.26 -29.33 -12.07
CA ILE A 536 6.81 -29.40 -11.80
C ILE A 536 6.09 -28.12 -12.25
N GLY A 537 6.82 -27.07 -12.66
CA GLY A 537 6.23 -25.81 -13.11
C GLY A 537 5.68 -24.94 -11.98
N LEU A 538 5.89 -25.28 -10.70
CA LEU A 538 5.34 -24.54 -9.57
C LEU A 538 5.66 -23.01 -9.58
N PRO A 539 6.85 -22.56 -10.02
CA PRO A 539 7.15 -21.13 -10.10
C PRO A 539 6.28 -20.34 -11.09
N SER A 540 5.69 -20.97 -12.11
CA SER A 540 4.77 -20.30 -13.04
C SER A 540 3.37 -20.13 -12.44
N LEU A 541 3.02 -20.91 -11.41
CA LEU A 541 1.73 -20.87 -10.72
C LEU A 541 1.68 -19.79 -9.62
N ILE A 542 2.81 -19.11 -9.35
CA ILE A 542 2.96 -18.20 -8.21
C ILE A 542 3.63 -16.88 -8.58
N THR A 543 3.37 -15.84 -7.79
CA THR A 543 3.97 -14.51 -8.01
C THR A 543 5.46 -14.50 -7.66
N ALA A 544 6.21 -13.54 -8.23
CA ALA A 544 7.63 -13.35 -7.94
C ALA A 544 7.94 -13.21 -6.43
N ARG A 545 7.03 -12.60 -5.64
CA ARG A 545 7.18 -12.51 -4.18
C ARG A 545 6.97 -13.85 -3.46
N ARG A 546 6.07 -14.70 -3.96
CA ARG A 546 5.84 -16.06 -3.42
C ARG A 546 6.96 -17.04 -3.79
N LYS A 547 7.65 -16.81 -4.90
CA LYS A 547 8.87 -17.56 -5.25
C LYS A 547 9.95 -17.47 -4.16
N ASN A 548 10.12 -16.30 -3.54
CA ASN A 548 11.02 -16.17 -2.40
C ASN A 548 10.58 -17.03 -1.21
N GLY A 549 9.28 -17.05 -0.89
CA GLY A 549 8.74 -17.90 0.16
C GLY A 549 8.95 -19.40 -0.11
N LEU A 550 8.70 -19.84 -1.34
CA LEU A 550 8.98 -21.21 -1.80
C LEU A 550 10.45 -21.60 -1.61
N ASN A 551 11.39 -20.72 -1.96
CA ASN A 551 12.80 -20.96 -1.74
C ASN A 551 13.13 -21.12 -0.24
N ARG A 552 12.51 -20.32 0.64
CA ARG A 552 12.68 -20.45 2.10
C ARG A 552 12.13 -21.76 2.65
N MET A 553 11.04 -22.26 2.07
CA MET A 553 10.49 -23.57 2.43
C MET A 553 11.43 -24.71 2.05
N ILE A 554 11.99 -24.67 0.84
CA ILE A 554 13.01 -25.63 0.38
C ILE A 554 14.23 -25.61 1.29
N GLU A 555 14.78 -24.42 1.58
CA GLU A 555 15.92 -24.25 2.49
C GLU A 555 15.63 -24.82 3.88
N ARG A 556 14.42 -24.61 4.41
CA ARG A 556 14.02 -25.16 5.72
C ARG A 556 13.98 -26.69 5.70
N ILE A 557 13.39 -27.31 4.68
CA ILE A 557 13.33 -28.77 4.53
C ILE A 557 14.76 -29.36 4.46
N GLN A 558 15.64 -28.76 3.67
CA GLN A 558 17.04 -29.19 3.59
C GLN A 558 17.77 -29.06 4.93
N LYS A 559 17.50 -27.99 5.69
CA LYS A 559 18.04 -27.80 7.02
C LYS A 559 17.58 -28.88 8.00
N GLU A 560 16.29 -29.21 8.02
CA GLU A 560 15.78 -30.29 8.88
C GLU A 560 16.37 -31.66 8.50
N ALA A 561 16.48 -31.96 7.20
CA ALA A 561 17.15 -33.17 6.74
C ALA A 561 18.64 -33.21 7.14
N PHE A 562 19.34 -32.07 7.07
CA PHE A 562 20.73 -31.99 7.54
C PHE A 562 20.85 -32.27 9.04
N LEU A 563 19.96 -31.71 9.86
CA LEU A 563 19.94 -31.95 11.31
C LEU A 563 19.59 -33.41 11.65
N ALA A 564 18.66 -34.01 10.91
CA ALA A 564 18.26 -35.40 11.06
C ALA A 564 19.34 -36.42 10.71
N LYS A 565 20.37 -36.05 9.94
CA LYS A 565 21.51 -36.94 9.62
C LYS A 565 22.40 -37.23 10.84
N ALA A 566 22.35 -36.39 11.86
CA ALA A 566 23.18 -36.52 13.06
C ALA A 566 22.51 -37.34 14.19
N LEU A 567 21.27 -37.78 13.99
CA LEU A 567 20.46 -38.60 14.88
C LEU A 567 20.34 -40.01 14.30
#